data_AF-A0A661H7G8-F1
#
_entry.id   AF-A0A661H7G8-F1
#
_cell.length_a   1.000
_cell.length_b   1.000
_cell.length_c   1.000
_cell.angle_alpha   90.00
_cell.angle_beta   90.00
_cell.angle_gamma   90.00
#
_symmetry.space_group_name_H-M   'P 1'
#
loop_
_entity.id
_entity.type
_entity.pdbx_description
1 polymer ?
#
loop_
_entity_poly.entity_id
_entity_poly.type
_entity_poly.pdbx_seq_one_letter_code
_entity_poly.pdbx_strand_id
1 'polypeptide(L)'
;RFRFLMDQGVQRSTSELHVLQMDQAGDVESWPSKSDNPEQADEMLRAVAQFLANSADSAPVSMIAEQGISASGKISMQEAPAGYTYILLALPYDRAWASLGRALEKSTFEITDHDRSGGNYYVRFLGPNAQEEAGWMDWLWGSGEDHPMAGQMFLVTMTPQDELAVIIRLQLQDDSLSFDKRAEQDLLALIKSNIN
;
A
#
# COMPACT_ATOMS: atom_id res chain seq x y z
N ARG A 1 -19.63 -21.26 -3.15
CA ARG A 1 -19.08 -19.88 -2.98
C ARG A 1 -20.21 -18.97 -2.54
N PHE A 2 -19.92 -17.89 -1.83
CA PHE A 2 -20.93 -16.94 -1.36
C PHE A 2 -20.63 -15.53 -1.84
N ARG A 3 -21.67 -14.77 -2.19
CA ARG A 3 -21.60 -13.34 -2.48
C ARG A 3 -22.54 -12.61 -1.53
N PHE A 4 -22.01 -11.56 -0.91
CA PHE A 4 -22.75 -10.67 -0.02
C PHE A 4 -22.97 -9.34 -0.73
N LEU A 5 -24.21 -8.87 -0.73
CA LEU A 5 -24.60 -7.57 -1.27
C LEU A 5 -25.34 -6.80 -0.18
N MET A 6 -25.00 -5.53 -0.02
CA MET A 6 -25.63 -4.67 0.98
C MET A 6 -26.25 -3.46 0.30
N ASP A 7 -27.54 -3.28 0.50
CA ASP A 7 -28.32 -2.18 -0.05
C ASP A 7 -28.86 -1.29 1.07
N GLN A 8 -29.23 -0.06 0.72
CA GLN A 8 -29.94 0.79 1.67
C GLN A 8 -31.35 0.26 1.88
N GLY A 9 -31.75 0.14 3.15
CA GLY A 9 -33.09 -0.33 3.49
C GLY A 9 -34.16 0.73 3.20
N VAL A 10 -35.40 0.26 3.12
CA VAL A 10 -36.57 1.12 2.87
C VAL A 10 -36.80 2.14 4.00
N GLN A 11 -36.35 1.83 5.22
CA GLN A 11 -36.42 2.73 6.37
C GLN A 11 -35.11 3.48 6.55
N ARG A 12 -35.21 4.70 7.10
CA ARG A 12 -34.01 5.48 7.45
C ARG A 12 -33.19 4.70 8.48
N SER A 13 -31.87 4.68 8.30
CA SER A 13 -30.92 4.02 9.19
C SER A 13 -31.04 2.48 9.21
N THR A 14 -31.60 1.87 8.16
CA THR A 14 -31.55 0.41 7.97
C THR A 14 -30.78 0.07 6.69
N SER A 15 -30.15 -1.11 6.68
CA SER A 15 -29.50 -1.70 5.51
C SER A 15 -30.00 -3.12 5.32
N GLU A 16 -30.11 -3.56 4.07
CA GLU A 16 -30.53 -4.92 3.71
C GLU A 16 -29.30 -5.71 3.25
N LEU A 17 -29.14 -6.94 3.77
CA LEU A 17 -28.05 -7.85 3.39
C LEU A 17 -28.63 -9.01 2.59
N HIS A 18 -28.08 -9.24 1.40
CA HIS A 18 -28.41 -10.36 0.53
C HIS A 18 -27.24 -11.33 0.44
N VAL A 19 -27.55 -12.63 0.47
CA VAL A 19 -26.55 -13.71 0.33
C VAL A 19 -26.93 -14.59 -0.85
N LEU A 20 -26.01 -14.72 -1.80
CA LEU A 20 -26.12 -15.65 -2.93
C LEU A 20 -25.10 -16.77 -2.78
N GLN A 21 -25.52 -18.01 -3.04
CA GLN A 21 -24.66 -19.18 -3.10
C GLN A 21 -24.52 -19.64 -4.55
N MET A 22 -23.30 -20.00 -4.95
CA MET A 22 -23.03 -20.59 -6.26
C MET A 22 -22.15 -21.83 -6.09
N ASP A 23 -22.51 -22.92 -6.75
CA ASP A 23 -21.69 -24.12 -6.79
C ASP A 23 -20.44 -23.90 -7.64
N GLN A 24 -19.35 -24.58 -7.30
CA GLN A 24 -18.07 -24.37 -7.98
C GLN A 24 -18.02 -25.18 -9.28
N ALA A 25 -18.77 -24.75 -10.30
CA ALA A 25 -18.68 -25.28 -11.67
C ALA A 25 -19.12 -24.22 -12.69
N GLY A 26 -18.17 -23.58 -13.38
CA GLY A 26 -18.46 -22.63 -14.47
C GLY A 26 -17.57 -21.38 -14.49
N ASP A 27 -17.90 -20.46 -15.41
CA ASP A 27 -17.23 -19.17 -15.57
C ASP A 27 -17.34 -18.33 -14.28
N VAL A 28 -16.18 -17.91 -13.77
CA VAL A 28 -16.00 -17.45 -12.38
C VAL A 28 -16.57 -16.03 -12.16
N GLU A 29 -16.83 -15.30 -13.24
CA GLU A 29 -17.26 -13.90 -13.23
C GLU A 29 -18.80 -13.74 -13.28
N SER A 30 -19.55 -14.76 -13.68
CA SER A 30 -21.00 -14.67 -13.90
C SER A 30 -21.81 -15.30 -12.77
N TRP A 31 -22.22 -14.50 -11.79
CA TRP A 31 -23.06 -14.95 -10.69
C TRP A 31 -24.50 -15.28 -11.12
N PRO A 32 -25.12 -16.35 -10.59
CA PRO A 32 -26.50 -16.68 -10.89
C PRO A 32 -27.46 -15.67 -10.25
N SER A 33 -28.64 -15.50 -10.86
CA SER A 33 -29.69 -14.60 -10.36
C SER A 33 -30.35 -15.08 -9.06
N LYS A 34 -30.18 -16.37 -8.73
CA LYS A 34 -30.65 -17.03 -7.51
C LYS A 34 -29.59 -18.00 -7.05
N SER A 35 -29.59 -18.34 -5.76
CA SER A 35 -28.65 -19.33 -5.23
C SER A 35 -28.85 -20.70 -5.86
N ASP A 36 -27.75 -21.35 -6.25
CA ASP A 36 -27.78 -22.73 -6.74
C ASP A 36 -28.28 -23.68 -5.63
N ASN A 37 -27.82 -23.43 -4.39
CA ASN A 37 -28.32 -24.05 -3.18
C ASN A 37 -28.88 -22.99 -2.20
N PRO A 38 -30.22 -22.76 -2.19
CA PRO A 38 -30.86 -21.81 -1.29
C PRO A 38 -30.72 -22.15 0.20
N GLU A 39 -30.67 -23.43 0.56
CA GLU A 39 -30.54 -23.86 1.96
C GLU A 39 -29.18 -23.46 2.53
N GLN A 40 -28.10 -23.63 1.75
CA GLN A 40 -26.77 -23.15 2.13
C GLN A 40 -26.68 -21.62 2.25
N ALA A 41 -27.40 -20.89 1.38
CA ALA A 41 -27.46 -19.44 1.48
C ALA A 41 -28.18 -18.97 2.75
N ASP A 42 -29.28 -19.65 3.14
CA ASP A 42 -30.01 -19.36 4.38
C ASP A 42 -29.17 -19.69 5.63
N GLU A 43 -28.44 -20.81 5.63
CA GLU A 43 -27.51 -21.16 6.70
C GLU A 43 -26.43 -20.10 6.89
N MET A 44 -25.83 -19.64 5.79
CA MET A 44 -24.82 -18.56 5.81
C MET A 44 -25.41 -17.24 6.30
N LEU A 45 -26.62 -16.88 5.85
CA LEU A 45 -27.31 -15.68 6.30
C LEU A 45 -27.58 -15.72 7.82
N ARG A 46 -28.02 -16.87 8.35
CA ARG A 46 -28.20 -17.07 9.79
C ARG A 46 -26.89 -16.96 10.56
N ALA A 47 -25.80 -17.52 10.04
CA ALA A 47 -24.49 -17.43 10.65
C ALA A 47 -24.00 -15.97 10.74
N VAL A 48 -24.19 -15.17 9.68
CA VAL A 48 -23.86 -13.74 9.69
C VAL A 48 -24.75 -12.97 10.67
N ALA A 49 -26.06 -13.23 10.68
CA ALA A 49 -26.98 -12.60 11.62
C ALA A 49 -26.59 -12.89 13.07
N GLN A 50 -26.24 -14.14 13.37
CA GLN A 50 -25.77 -14.53 14.70
C GLN A 50 -24.43 -13.88 15.05
N PHE A 51 -23.50 -13.80 14.10
CA PHE A 51 -22.22 -13.11 14.30
C PHE A 51 -22.43 -11.61 14.62
N LEU A 52 -23.31 -10.93 13.89
CA LEU A 52 -23.65 -9.53 14.13
C LEU A 52 -24.34 -9.33 15.49
N ALA A 53 -25.26 -10.23 15.86
CA ALA A 53 -25.92 -10.20 17.16
C ALA A 53 -24.92 -10.41 18.30
N ASN A 54 -23.95 -11.32 18.14
CA ASN A 54 -22.89 -11.58 19.12
C ASN A 54 -21.84 -10.46 19.16
N SER A 55 -21.66 -9.73 18.06
CA SER A 55 -20.69 -8.63 17.95
C SER A 55 -21.25 -7.28 18.42
N ALA A 56 -22.54 -7.22 18.80
CA ALA A 56 -23.19 -5.99 19.26
C ALA A 56 -22.62 -5.40 20.57
N ASP A 57 -21.86 -6.19 21.34
CA ASP A 57 -21.08 -5.72 22.51
C ASP A 57 -19.67 -5.23 22.16
N SER A 58 -19.24 -5.38 20.90
CA SER A 58 -17.98 -4.81 20.41
C SER A 58 -18.26 -3.44 19.80
N ALA A 59 -17.49 -2.43 20.21
CA ALA A 59 -17.62 -1.06 19.72
C ALA A 59 -17.75 -1.03 18.18
N PRO A 60 -18.61 -0.16 17.61
CA PRO A 60 -18.82 -0.12 16.17
C PRO A 60 -17.49 0.19 15.47
N VAL A 61 -16.90 -0.81 14.83
CA VAL A 61 -15.78 -0.62 13.92
C VAL A 61 -16.36 0.05 12.69
N SER A 62 -16.22 1.37 12.61
CA SER A 62 -16.59 2.11 11.41
C SER A 62 -15.76 1.56 10.26
N MET A 63 -16.39 0.97 9.23
CA MET A 63 -15.68 0.53 8.02
C MET A 63 -15.04 1.69 7.23
N ILE A 64 -15.36 2.94 7.58
CA ILE A 64 -14.62 4.13 7.13
C ILE A 64 -13.23 4.17 7.78
N ALA A 65 -13.09 3.68 9.02
CA ALA A 65 -11.80 3.51 9.67
C ALA A 65 -11.01 2.31 9.07
N GLU A 66 -11.66 1.29 8.52
CA GLU A 66 -10.95 0.24 7.76
C GLU A 66 -10.46 0.70 6.38
N GLN A 67 -11.08 1.71 5.76
CA GLN A 67 -10.46 2.39 4.60
C GLN A 67 -9.34 3.37 5.01
N GLY A 68 -9.31 3.78 6.29
CA GLY A 68 -8.22 4.55 6.88
C GLY A 68 -7.09 3.69 7.47
N ILE A 69 -7.35 2.41 7.74
CA ILE A 69 -6.42 1.45 8.34
C ILE A 69 -5.96 0.39 7.33
N SER A 70 -6.69 0.21 6.22
CA SER A 70 -6.09 -0.22 4.94
C SER A 70 -5.30 0.94 4.32
N ALA A 71 -4.47 1.61 5.12
CA ALA A 71 -3.55 2.65 4.70
C ALA A 71 -2.33 2.08 3.96
N SER A 72 -2.26 0.76 3.75
CA SER A 72 -1.55 0.24 2.57
C SER A 72 -2.41 0.54 1.33
N GLY A 73 -2.57 1.84 1.01
CA GLY A 73 -2.94 2.24 -0.34
C GLY A 73 -1.98 1.50 -1.26
N LYS A 74 -2.51 0.68 -2.17
CA LYS A 74 -1.73 -0.26 -3.00
C LYS A 74 -0.39 0.36 -3.37
N ILE A 75 0.68 -0.11 -2.73
CA ILE A 75 2.04 0.35 -2.97
C ILE A 75 2.72 -0.66 -3.87
N SER A 76 3.10 -0.24 -5.06
CA SER A 76 3.79 -1.10 -6.03
C SER A 76 5.02 -0.42 -6.58
N MET A 77 6.05 -1.22 -6.87
CA MET A 77 7.19 -0.77 -7.66
C MET A 77 6.89 -1.10 -9.11
N GLN A 78 7.12 -0.14 -10.00
CA GLN A 78 6.85 -0.26 -11.43
C GLN A 78 8.02 0.29 -12.23
N GLU A 79 8.12 -0.17 -13.48
CA GLU A 79 9.09 0.32 -14.45
C GLU A 79 8.37 1.14 -15.51
N ALA A 80 8.87 2.34 -15.79
CA ALA A 80 8.37 3.18 -16.86
C ALA A 80 8.86 2.67 -18.22
N PRO A 81 8.14 2.92 -19.33
CA PRO A 81 8.62 2.60 -20.67
C PRO A 81 9.97 3.25 -21.03
N ALA A 82 10.32 4.35 -20.35
CA ALA A 82 11.60 5.03 -20.48
C ALA A 82 12.75 4.36 -19.70
N GLY A 83 12.50 3.24 -19.01
CA GLY A 83 13.52 2.40 -18.38
C GLY A 83 13.88 2.72 -16.92
N TYR A 84 13.23 3.71 -16.30
CA TYR A 84 13.43 4.06 -14.88
C TYR A 84 12.39 3.40 -13.98
N THR A 85 12.75 3.17 -12.72
CA THR A 85 11.87 2.58 -11.70
C THR A 85 11.16 3.66 -10.87
N TYR A 86 9.94 3.38 -10.43
CA TYR A 86 9.20 4.27 -9.53
C TYR A 86 8.28 3.50 -8.59
N ILE A 87 7.87 4.14 -7.50
CA ILE A 87 6.83 3.63 -6.61
C ILE A 87 5.51 4.31 -6.98
N LEU A 88 4.48 3.51 -7.25
CA LEU A 88 3.09 3.98 -7.26
C LEU A 88 2.52 3.78 -5.86
N LEU A 89 2.03 4.86 -5.26
CA LEU A 89 1.38 4.84 -3.96
C LEU A 89 -0.05 5.36 -4.12
N ALA A 90 -1.03 4.48 -3.93
CA ALA A 90 -2.46 4.81 -4.01
C ALA A 90 -2.94 5.55 -2.74
N LEU A 91 -2.40 6.73 -2.50
CA LEU A 91 -2.84 7.68 -1.49
C LEU A 91 -2.98 9.09 -2.07
N PRO A 92 -3.94 9.91 -1.58
CA PRO A 92 -3.95 11.34 -1.87
C PRO A 92 -2.65 12.01 -1.44
N TYR A 93 -2.24 13.04 -2.18
CA TYR A 93 -0.95 13.73 -2.03
C TYR A 93 -0.57 14.05 -0.58
N ASP A 94 -1.49 14.62 0.19
CA ASP A 94 -1.20 15.05 1.57
C ASP A 94 -0.85 13.88 2.49
N ARG A 95 -1.53 12.74 2.30
CA ARG A 95 -1.28 11.51 3.07
C ARG A 95 0.00 10.83 2.58
N ALA A 96 0.20 10.79 1.27
CA ALA A 96 1.43 10.25 0.68
C ALA A 96 2.67 11.01 1.16
N TRP A 97 2.60 12.34 1.23
CA TRP A 97 3.69 13.17 1.76
C TRP A 97 4.07 12.80 3.19
N ALA A 98 3.05 12.66 4.06
CA ALA A 98 3.27 12.31 5.45
C ALA A 98 3.75 10.87 5.64
N SER A 99 3.32 9.93 4.77
CA SER A 99 3.81 8.56 4.80
C SER A 99 5.26 8.46 4.31
N LEU A 100 5.59 9.14 3.19
CA LEU A 100 6.95 9.19 2.66
C LEU A 100 7.95 9.81 3.64
N GLY A 101 7.61 10.93 4.30
CA GLY A 101 8.49 11.54 5.30
C GLY A 101 8.82 10.59 6.45
N ARG A 102 7.79 9.92 7.02
CA ARG A 102 7.98 8.90 8.07
C ARG A 102 8.75 7.68 7.57
N ALA A 103 8.57 7.28 6.32
CA ALA A 103 9.31 6.17 5.73
C ALA A 103 10.80 6.50 5.60
N LEU A 104 11.12 7.71 5.15
CA LEU A 104 12.49 8.20 5.07
C LEU A 104 13.14 8.28 6.46
N GLU A 105 12.44 8.80 7.47
CA GLU A 105 12.93 8.87 8.87
C GLU A 105 13.21 7.50 9.50
N LYS A 106 12.47 6.46 9.10
CA LYS A 106 12.63 5.08 9.60
C LYS A 106 13.64 4.25 8.80
N SER A 107 14.10 4.80 7.68
CA SER A 107 15.05 4.15 6.79
C SER A 107 16.46 4.69 7.04
N THR A 108 17.45 4.14 6.34
CA THR A 108 18.83 4.62 6.41
C THR A 108 19.09 5.90 5.59
N PHE A 109 18.07 6.73 5.40
CA PHE A 109 18.18 8.04 4.76
C PHE A 109 18.17 9.17 5.80
N GLU A 110 19.06 10.13 5.64
CA GLU A 110 19.02 11.41 6.36
C GLU A 110 18.31 12.45 5.48
N ILE A 111 17.23 13.06 5.98
CA ILE A 111 16.57 14.17 5.29
C ILE A 111 17.38 15.45 5.53
N THR A 112 17.94 16.01 4.46
CA THR A 112 18.73 17.24 4.49
C THR A 112 17.89 18.49 4.25
N ASP A 113 16.85 18.38 3.42
CA ASP A 113 15.89 19.45 3.14
C ASP A 113 14.59 18.88 2.54
N HIS A 114 13.51 19.66 2.53
CA HIS A 114 12.27 19.29 1.87
C HIS A 114 11.49 20.51 1.32
N ASP A 115 10.86 20.32 0.16
CA ASP A 115 9.89 21.26 -0.39
C ASP A 115 8.58 20.53 -0.68
N ARG A 116 7.61 20.69 0.22
CA ARG A 116 6.27 20.12 0.07
C ARG A 116 5.52 20.71 -1.14
N SER A 117 5.76 21.97 -1.50
CA SER A 117 5.03 22.57 -2.61
C SER A 117 5.51 22.01 -3.95
N GLY A 118 6.82 21.78 -4.07
CA GLY A 118 7.44 21.13 -5.23
C GLY A 118 7.40 19.60 -5.20
N GLY A 119 7.04 18.97 -4.08
CA GLY A 119 7.02 17.52 -3.93
C GLY A 119 8.41 16.89 -3.81
N ASN A 120 9.37 17.60 -3.22
CA ASN A 120 10.78 17.22 -3.21
C ASN A 120 11.29 16.93 -1.80
N TYR A 121 11.97 15.81 -1.60
CA TYR A 121 12.85 15.58 -0.45
C TYR A 121 14.30 15.46 -0.92
N TYR A 122 15.20 16.16 -0.24
CA TYR A 122 16.63 16.07 -0.45
C TYR A 122 17.20 15.18 0.65
N VAL A 123 17.70 14.00 0.27
CA VAL A 123 18.11 12.97 1.23
C VAL A 123 19.54 12.53 1.01
N ARG A 124 20.25 12.16 2.07
CA ARG A 124 21.54 11.48 2.01
C ARG A 124 21.33 10.02 2.38
N PHE A 125 21.78 9.10 1.53
CA PHE A 125 21.78 7.68 1.89
C PHE A 125 22.97 7.39 2.80
N LEU A 126 22.72 6.88 4.01
CA LEU A 126 23.76 6.64 4.99
C LEU A 126 24.46 5.28 4.81
N GLY A 127 23.90 4.38 3.98
CA GLY A 127 24.35 3.00 3.87
C GLY A 127 23.56 2.04 4.76
N PRO A 128 23.80 0.72 4.64
CA PRO A 128 23.20 -0.26 5.54
C PRO A 128 23.68 -0.03 6.97
N ASN A 129 22.75 0.13 7.92
CA ASN A 129 23.06 0.39 9.32
C ASN A 129 23.11 -0.92 10.11
N ALA A 130 24.14 -1.16 10.91
CA ALA A 130 24.32 -2.42 11.64
C ALA A 130 23.29 -2.67 12.78
N GLN A 131 22.48 -1.66 13.12
CA GLN A 131 21.49 -1.71 14.21
C GLN A 131 20.04 -1.86 13.73
N GLU A 132 19.72 -1.57 12.47
CA GLU A 132 18.40 -1.85 11.91
C GLU A 132 18.30 -3.32 11.51
N GLU A 133 17.12 -3.90 11.73
CA GLU A 133 16.76 -5.32 11.52
C GLU A 133 17.59 -6.01 10.43
N ALA A 134 18.74 -6.57 10.84
CA ALA A 134 19.73 -7.20 9.97
C ALA A 134 19.07 -8.21 9.02
N GLY A 135 17.96 -8.84 9.43
CA GLY A 135 17.22 -9.80 8.61
C GLY A 135 16.67 -9.26 7.29
N TRP A 136 16.13 -8.02 7.22
CA TRP A 136 15.56 -7.52 5.96
C TRP A 136 16.57 -6.74 5.10
N MET A 137 17.66 -6.24 5.66
CA MET A 137 18.72 -5.63 4.82
C MET A 137 19.68 -6.68 4.27
N ASP A 138 19.98 -7.75 5.02
CA ASP A 138 20.89 -8.80 4.56
C ASP A 138 20.38 -9.52 3.29
N TRP A 139 19.06 -9.66 3.09
CA TRP A 139 18.54 -10.27 1.85
C TRP A 139 18.58 -9.34 0.64
N LEU A 140 18.54 -8.03 0.83
CA LEU A 140 18.57 -7.05 -0.25
C LEU A 140 20.01 -6.82 -0.75
N TRP A 141 20.96 -6.71 0.18
CA TRP A 141 22.29 -6.18 -0.11
C TRP A 141 23.43 -7.19 0.04
N GLY A 142 23.19 -8.32 0.73
CA GLY A 142 24.26 -9.23 1.14
C GLY A 142 24.97 -8.73 2.41
N SER A 143 25.34 -9.65 3.30
CA SER A 143 25.92 -9.30 4.60
C SER A 143 27.33 -8.69 4.44
N GLY A 144 27.53 -7.45 4.87
CA GLY A 144 28.85 -6.87 5.15
C GLY A 144 29.56 -6.13 4.02
N GLU A 145 28.88 -5.76 2.93
CA GLU A 145 29.45 -4.89 1.89
C GLU A 145 29.01 -3.43 2.09
N ASP A 146 29.98 -2.50 2.02
CA ASP A 146 29.70 -1.07 1.93
C ASP A 146 28.94 -0.79 0.63
N HIS A 147 27.70 -0.33 0.73
CA HIS A 147 26.88 -0.04 -0.44
C HIS A 147 27.50 1.10 -1.26
N PRO A 148 27.66 0.98 -2.60
CA PRO A 148 28.37 1.97 -3.42
C PRO A 148 27.75 3.36 -3.41
N MET A 149 26.46 3.46 -3.07
CA MET A 149 25.75 4.75 -2.94
C MET A 149 25.82 5.36 -1.53
N ALA A 150 26.48 4.72 -0.56
CA ALA A 150 26.58 5.25 0.80
C ALA A 150 27.26 6.64 0.80
N GLY A 151 26.71 7.58 1.56
CA GLY A 151 27.13 8.97 1.62
C GLY A 151 26.58 9.88 0.52
N GLN A 152 25.99 9.31 -0.54
CA GLN A 152 25.51 10.08 -1.70
C GLN A 152 24.19 10.81 -1.42
N MET A 153 23.99 11.92 -2.13
CA MET A 153 22.77 12.74 -2.04
C MET A 153 21.81 12.44 -3.19
N PHE A 154 20.54 12.30 -2.84
CA PHE A 154 19.45 11.98 -3.74
C PHE A 154 18.33 13.00 -3.63
N LEU A 155 17.60 13.17 -4.73
CA LEU A 155 16.33 13.85 -4.80
C LEU A 155 15.22 12.79 -4.88
N VAL A 156 14.31 12.81 -3.92
CA VAL A 156 13.08 12.03 -3.96
C VAL A 156 11.96 12.95 -4.41
N THR A 157 11.36 12.66 -5.55
CA THR A 157 10.30 13.48 -6.15
C THR A 157 8.97 12.74 -6.07
N MET A 158 7.94 13.42 -5.56
CA MET A 158 6.57 12.92 -5.46
C MET A 158 5.65 13.74 -6.37
N THR A 159 5.10 13.09 -7.39
CA THR A 159 4.21 13.71 -8.38
C THR A 159 2.82 13.09 -8.30
N PRO A 160 1.73 13.89 -8.24
CA PRO A 160 0.38 13.35 -8.38
C PRO A 160 0.21 12.63 -9.72
N GLN A 161 -0.30 11.40 -9.69
CA GLN A 161 -0.76 10.70 -10.89
C GLN A 161 -2.24 11.04 -11.12
N ASP A 162 -3.03 11.03 -10.05
CA ASP A 162 -4.44 11.44 -10.01
C ASP A 162 -4.80 11.91 -8.58
N GLU A 163 -6.10 12.06 -8.27
CA GLU A 163 -6.56 12.54 -6.95
C GLU A 163 -6.25 11.56 -5.80
N LEU A 164 -6.08 10.28 -6.11
CA LEU A 164 -5.96 9.19 -5.14
C LEU A 164 -4.62 8.45 -5.25
N ALA A 165 -3.72 8.85 -6.15
CA ALA A 165 -2.43 8.20 -6.35
C ALA A 165 -1.30 9.19 -6.64
N VAL A 166 -0.11 8.86 -6.15
CA VAL A 166 1.14 9.57 -6.45
C VAL A 166 2.20 8.61 -6.98
N ILE A 167 3.11 9.15 -7.77
CA ILE A 167 4.35 8.51 -8.22
C ILE A 167 5.50 9.08 -7.41
N ILE A 168 6.33 8.20 -6.84
CA ILE A 168 7.55 8.57 -6.12
C ILE A 168 8.75 8.06 -6.93
N ARG A 169 9.71 8.95 -7.20
CA ARG A 169 10.94 8.68 -7.95
C ARG A 169 12.15 9.05 -7.10
N LEU A 170 13.27 8.38 -7.36
CA LEU A 170 14.55 8.62 -6.72
C LEU A 170 15.56 8.98 -7.81
N GLN A 171 16.30 10.07 -7.63
CA GLN A 171 17.32 10.51 -8.59
C GLN A 171 18.59 10.87 -7.82
N LEU A 172 19.75 10.48 -8.34
CA LEU A 172 21.03 10.93 -7.81
C LEU A 172 21.21 12.41 -8.15
N GLN A 173 21.69 13.23 -7.21
CA GLN A 173 21.89 14.66 -7.46
C GLN A 173 23.20 14.95 -8.21
N ASP A 174 24.18 14.05 -8.09
CA ASP A 174 25.46 14.15 -8.77
C ASP A 174 25.40 13.38 -10.10
N ASP A 175 25.19 14.11 -11.19
CA ASP A 175 25.11 13.55 -12.55
C ASP A 175 26.44 12.92 -13.04
N SER A 176 27.55 13.14 -12.32
CA SER A 176 28.85 12.54 -12.69
C SER A 176 29.00 11.09 -12.27
N LEU A 177 28.15 10.63 -11.36
CA LEU A 177 28.18 9.28 -10.80
C LEU A 177 27.13 8.40 -11.48
N SER A 178 27.47 7.14 -11.71
CA SER A 178 26.53 6.19 -12.28
C SER A 178 25.49 5.76 -11.25
N PHE A 179 24.22 6.00 -11.55
CA PHE A 179 23.10 5.43 -10.80
C PHE A 179 22.49 4.31 -11.64
N ASP A 180 22.92 3.08 -11.39
CA ASP A 180 22.44 1.93 -12.14
C ASP A 180 21.02 1.50 -11.68
N LYS A 181 20.35 0.74 -12.56
CA LYS A 181 18.97 0.30 -12.33
C LYS A 181 18.84 -0.57 -11.07
N ARG A 182 19.87 -1.31 -10.71
CA ARG A 182 19.85 -2.18 -9.53
C ARG A 182 19.87 -1.35 -8.26
N ALA A 183 20.82 -0.42 -8.14
CA ALA A 183 20.88 0.52 -7.02
C ALA A 183 19.59 1.37 -6.92
N GLU A 184 19.02 1.79 -8.05
CA GLU A 184 17.72 2.47 -8.07
C GLU A 184 16.61 1.61 -7.48
N GLN A 185 16.47 0.37 -7.94
CA GLN A 185 15.47 -0.57 -7.46
C GLN A 185 15.62 -0.89 -5.98
N ASP A 186 16.84 -1.14 -5.53
CA ASP A 186 17.10 -1.54 -4.17
C ASP A 186 16.86 -0.36 -3.19
N LEU A 187 17.26 0.86 -3.55
CA LEU A 187 16.98 2.06 -2.74
C LEU A 187 15.50 2.44 -2.75
N LEU A 188 14.78 2.24 -3.86
CA LEU A 188 13.33 2.39 -3.87
C LEU A 188 12.63 1.29 -3.06
N ALA A 189 13.17 0.06 -3.04
CA ALA A 189 12.64 -1.03 -2.22
C ALA A 189 12.75 -0.70 -0.72
N LEU A 190 13.87 -0.08 -0.32
CA LEU A 190 14.11 0.45 1.01
C LEU A 190 13.08 1.51 1.43
N ILE A 191 12.81 2.48 0.56
CA ILE A 191 11.80 3.51 0.84
C ILE A 191 10.42 2.85 0.93
N LYS A 192 10.09 1.98 -0.03
CA LYS A 192 8.82 1.26 -0.11
C LYS A 192 8.54 0.41 1.13
N SER A 193 9.53 -0.30 1.68
CA SER A 193 9.35 -1.16 2.86
C SER A 193 8.99 -0.39 4.12
N ASN A 194 9.34 0.91 4.18
CA ASN A 194 9.08 1.78 5.31
C ASN A 194 7.80 2.63 5.18
N ILE A 195 7.09 2.55 4.06
CA ILE A 195 5.79 3.21 3.85
C ILE A 195 4.68 2.34 4.46
N ASN A 196 3.98 2.90 5.46
CA ASN A 196 2.82 2.31 6.14
C ASN A 196 1.49 2.85 5.59
#